data_AF-A0A534VFD8-F1
#
_entry.id   AF-A0A534VFD8-F1
#
_cell.length_a   1.000
_cell.length_b   1.000
_cell.length_c   1.000
_cell.angle_alpha   90.00
_cell.angle_beta   90.00
_cell.angle_gamma   90.00
#
_symmetry.space_group_name_H-M   'P 1'
#
loop_
_entity.id
_entity.type
_entity.pdbx_description
1 polymer ?
#
loop_
_entity_poly.entity_id
_entity_poly.type
_entity_poly.pdbx_seq_one_letter_code
_entity_poly.pdbx_strand_id
1 'polypeptide(L)'
;MKGIVFTEFLEMVEQRFSPDVADAIVDASGVPSGGSYTAVGTYDHGELIALVAALSRATGLAIPVLVREFGRHLFRRFVELYPRFFSGVGSAFDFLMGI
;
A
#
# COMPACT_ATOMS: atom_id res chain seq x y z
N MET A 1 11.60 -0.03 3.70
CA MET A 1 10.30 -0.70 3.48
C MET A 1 10.36 -1.52 2.20
N LYS A 2 9.74 -2.71 2.17
CA LYS A 2 9.78 -3.60 0.98
C LYS A 2 8.94 -3.03 -0.16
N GLY A 3 9.45 -3.17 -1.39
CA GLY A 3 8.84 -2.64 -2.60
C GLY A 3 7.45 -3.19 -2.91
N ILE A 4 7.14 -4.42 -2.49
CA ILE A 4 5.79 -4.99 -2.59
C ILE A 4 4.72 -4.10 -1.94
N VAL A 5 5.07 -3.38 -0.87
CA VAL A 5 4.14 -2.46 -0.21
C VAL A 5 3.82 -1.27 -1.12
N PHE A 6 4.80 -0.79 -1.88
CA PHE A 6 4.62 0.34 -2.80
C PHE A 6 3.86 -0.07 -4.06
N THR A 7 4.21 -1.21 -4.65
CA THR A 7 3.49 -1.73 -5.83
C THR A 7 2.02 -1.97 -5.51
N GLU A 8 1.72 -2.58 -4.36
CA GLU A 8 0.34 -2.80 -3.93
C GLU A 8 -0.40 -1.52 -3.52
N PHE A 9 0.33 -0.50 -3.04
CA PHE A 9 -0.28 0.80 -2.77
C PHE A 9 -0.71 1.49 -4.06
N LEU A 10 0.17 1.55 -5.06
CA LEU A 10 -0.12 2.16 -6.36
C LEU A 10 -1.24 1.39 -7.07
N GLU A 11 -1.18 0.06 -7.09
CA GLU A 11 -2.25 -0.80 -7.62
C GLU A 11 -3.62 -0.48 -6.97
N MET A 12 -3.67 -0.33 -5.64
CA MET A 12 -4.90 0.07 -4.96
C MET A 12 -5.39 1.45 -5.42
N VAL A 13 -4.48 2.40 -5.61
CA VAL A 13 -4.84 3.75 -6.07
C VAL A 13 -5.42 3.71 -7.48
N GLU A 14 -4.79 2.96 -8.39
CA GLU A 14 -5.26 2.77 -9.76
C GLU A 14 -6.66 2.16 -9.80
N GLN A 15 -6.88 1.08 -9.03
CA GLN A 15 -8.14 0.36 -9.00
C GLN A 15 -9.30 1.16 -8.37
N ARG A 16 -9.00 2.00 -7.38
CA ARG A 16 -10.02 2.69 -6.59
C ARG A 16 -10.31 4.12 -7.03
N PHE A 17 -9.32 4.79 -7.60
CA PHE A 17 -9.43 6.18 -8.05
C PHE A 17 -9.30 6.25 -9.56
N SER A 18 -8.07 6.10 -10.06
CA SER A 18 -7.76 5.91 -11.48
C SER A 18 -6.23 5.79 -11.67
N PRO A 19 -5.77 5.27 -12.82
CA PRO A 19 -4.36 5.38 -13.23
C PRO A 19 -3.82 6.81 -13.21
N ASP A 20 -4.60 7.78 -13.73
CA ASP A 20 -4.20 9.19 -13.75
C ASP A 20 -3.95 9.75 -12.33
N VAL A 21 -4.71 9.29 -11.32
CA VAL A 21 -4.48 9.69 -9.93
C VAL A 21 -3.19 9.06 -9.38
N ALA A 22 -2.89 7.81 -9.75
CA ALA A 22 -1.64 7.16 -9.34
C ALA A 22 -0.42 7.92 -9.89
N ASP A 23 -0.45 8.28 -11.17
CA ASP A 23 0.61 9.09 -11.80
C ASP A 23 0.73 10.47 -11.12
N ALA A 24 -0.40 11.16 -10.91
CA ALA A 24 -0.41 12.48 -10.30
C ALA A 24 0.17 12.50 -8.87
N ILE A 25 -0.05 11.45 -8.07
CA ILE A 25 0.51 11.39 -6.72
C ILE A 25 2.00 11.08 -6.71
N VAL A 26 2.51 10.31 -7.68
CA VAL A 26 3.94 10.05 -7.84
C VAL A 26 4.64 11.37 -8.17
N ASP A 27 4.17 12.10 -9.16
CA ASP A 27 4.71 13.40 -9.55
C ASP A 27 4.66 14.42 -8.40
N ALA A 28 3.53 14.49 -7.68
CA ALA A 28 3.35 15.43 -6.59
C ALA A 28 4.11 15.06 -5.30
N SER A 29 4.59 13.83 -5.17
CA SER A 29 5.27 13.34 -3.96
C SER A 29 6.77 13.64 -3.96
N GLY A 30 7.40 13.83 -5.13
CA GLY A 30 8.83 14.10 -5.24
C GLY A 30 9.71 12.98 -4.69
N VAL A 31 9.23 11.73 -4.73
CA VAL A 31 9.95 10.59 -4.16
C VAL A 31 11.25 10.29 -4.92
N PRO A 32 12.37 9.95 -4.23
CA PRO A 32 13.65 9.70 -4.89
C PRO A 32 13.64 8.54 -5.89
N SER A 33 12.74 7.56 -5.73
CA SER A 33 12.57 6.44 -6.66
C SER A 33 11.86 6.81 -7.96
N GLY A 34 11.27 8.01 -8.06
CA GLY A 34 10.45 8.44 -9.19
C GLY A 34 9.22 7.55 -9.42
N GLY A 35 8.70 6.90 -8.38
CA GLY A 35 7.57 5.97 -8.50
C GLY A 35 7.92 4.60 -9.07
N SER A 36 9.20 4.36 -9.40
CA SER A 36 9.65 3.08 -9.96
C SER A 36 9.98 2.08 -8.84
N TYR A 37 8.99 1.23 -8.54
CA TYR A 37 9.11 0.22 -7.49
C TYR A 37 9.11 -1.20 -8.06
N THR A 38 9.98 -2.04 -7.50
CA THR A 38 9.99 -3.48 -7.76
C THR A 38 9.62 -4.22 -6.49
N ALA A 39 8.86 -5.32 -6.59
CA ALA A 39 8.34 -6.03 -5.42
C ALA A 39 9.45 -6.50 -4.44
N VAL A 40 10.61 -6.90 -4.96
CA VAL A 40 11.75 -7.39 -4.16
C VAL A 40 12.65 -6.25 -3.61
N GLY A 41 12.51 -5.05 -4.17
CA GLY A 41 13.29 -3.87 -3.82
C GLY A 41 13.07 -3.42 -2.38
N THR A 42 13.94 -2.52 -1.92
CA THR A 42 13.82 -1.89 -0.60
C THR A 42 14.01 -0.39 -0.75
N TYR A 43 13.04 0.37 -0.24
CA TYR A 43 12.91 1.81 -0.42
C TYR A 43 12.73 2.51 0.92
N ASP A 44 12.95 3.81 0.98
CA ASP A 44 12.73 4.55 2.22
C ASP A 44 11.23 4.58 2.56
N HIS A 45 10.88 4.35 3.83
CA HIS A 45 9.47 4.33 4.24
C HIS A 45 8.81 5.72 4.16
N GLY A 46 9.59 6.80 4.22
CA GLY A 46 9.14 8.17 4.02
C GLY A 46 8.56 8.39 2.63
N GLU A 47 8.96 7.61 1.62
CA GLU A 47 8.34 7.67 0.30
C GLU A 47 6.87 7.26 0.35
N LEU A 48 6.51 6.22 1.10
CA LEU A 48 5.11 5.81 1.25
C LEU A 48 4.30 6.88 1.98
N ILE A 49 4.89 7.52 2.99
CA ILE A 49 4.26 8.64 3.69
C ILE A 49 4.00 9.80 2.71
N ALA A 50 4.97 10.14 1.86
CA ALA A 50 4.83 11.18 0.86
C ALA A 50 3.73 10.87 -0.16
N LEU A 51 3.66 9.63 -0.65
CA LEU A 51 2.62 9.16 -1.57
C LEU A 51 1.22 9.21 -0.94
N VAL A 52 1.07 8.75 0.31
CA VAL A 52 -0.21 8.81 1.03
C VAL A 52 -0.64 10.26 1.28
N ALA A 53 0.31 11.14 1.62
CA ALA A 53 0.03 12.56 1.78
C ALA A 53 -0.38 13.22 0.45
N ALA A 54 0.25 12.86 -0.67
CA ALA A 54 -0.14 13.32 -2.00
C ALA A 54 -1.55 12.83 -2.38
N LEU A 55 -1.86 11.55 -2.13
CA LEU A 55 -3.19 10.99 -2.35
C LEU A 55 -4.27 11.68 -1.51
N SER A 56 -3.96 12.00 -0.25
CA SER A 56 -4.86 12.74 0.64
C SER A 56 -5.19 14.13 0.06
N ARG A 57 -4.18 14.84 -0.47
CA ARG A 57 -4.41 16.14 -1.12
C ARG A 57 -5.24 16.00 -2.40
N ALA A 58 -4.95 14.98 -3.23
CA ALA A 58 -5.64 14.77 -4.50
C ALA A 58 -7.12 14.38 -4.33
N THR A 59 -7.43 13.60 -3.29
CA THR A 59 -8.78 13.04 -3.06
C THR A 59 -9.60 13.81 -2.02
N GLY A 60 -8.96 14.64 -1.20
CA GLY A 60 -9.57 15.28 -0.04
C GLY A 60 -9.87 14.32 1.13
N LEU A 61 -9.53 13.04 1.01
CA LEU A 61 -9.75 12.04 2.06
C LEU A 61 -8.69 12.16 3.15
N ALA A 62 -9.10 12.02 4.41
CA ALA A 62 -8.18 12.03 5.53
C ALA A 62 -7.19 10.84 5.47
N ILE A 63 -5.92 11.09 5.77
CA ILE A 63 -4.85 10.08 5.78
C ILE A 63 -5.24 8.79 6.54
N PRO A 64 -5.83 8.83 7.76
CA PRO A 64 -6.22 7.61 8.47
C PRO A 64 -7.23 6.74 7.70
N VAL A 65 -8.09 7.35 6.88
CA VAL A 65 -9.02 6.62 6.02
C VAL A 65 -8.25 5.90 4.92
N LEU A 66 -7.36 6.60 4.22
CA LEU A 66 -6.55 6.03 3.14
C LEU A 66 -5.65 4.89 3.63
N VAL A 67 -4.97 5.05 4.75
CA VAL A 67 -4.10 4.02 5.33
C VAL A 67 -4.91 2.78 5.74
N ARG A 68 -6.12 2.96 6.30
CA ARG A 68 -7.00 1.83 6.64
C ARG A 68 -7.47 1.09 5.41
N GLU A 69 -7.85 1.81 4.35
CA GLU A 69 -8.24 1.18 3.08
C GLU A 69 -7.07 0.45 2.43
N PHE A 70 -5.86 1.01 2.51
CA PHE A 70 -4.64 0.34 2.06
C PHE A 70 -4.35 -0.94 2.86
N GLY A 71 -4.51 -0.90 4.18
CA GLY A 71 -4.40 -2.10 5.03
C GLY A 71 -5.38 -3.21 4.61
N ARG A 72 -6.62 -2.86 4.24
CA ARG A 72 -7.61 -3.84 3.74
C ARG A 72 -7.20 -4.44 2.40
N HIS A 73 -6.71 -3.61 1.48
CA HIS A 73 -6.17 -4.06 0.19
C HIS A 73 -5.01 -5.02 0.42
N LEU A 74 -3.98 -4.56 1.11
CA LEU A 74 -2.75 -5.28 1.35
C LEU A 74 -2.98 -6.61 2.08
N PHE A 75 -3.90 -6.65 3.03
CA PHE A 75 -4.23 -7.90 3.73
C PHE A 75 -4.80 -8.96 2.77
N ARG A 76 -5.70 -8.58 1.85
CA ARG A 76 -6.21 -9.52 0.83
C ARG A 76 -5.08 -10.03 -0.07
N ARG A 77 -4.19 -9.13 -0.49
CA ARG A 77 -3.01 -9.48 -1.30
C ARG A 77 -2.10 -10.48 -0.58
N PHE A 78 -1.90 -10.31 0.73
CA PHE A 78 -1.11 -11.27 1.51
C PHE A 78 -1.78 -12.65 1.62
N VAL A 79 -3.10 -12.72 1.73
CA VAL A 79 -3.82 -14.01 1.71
C VAL A 79 -3.59 -14.74 0.38
N GLU A 80 -3.61 -14.01 -0.74
CA GLU A 80 -3.39 -14.57 -2.08
C GLU A 80 -1.93 -14.98 -2.32
N LEU A 81 -0.98 -14.11 -1.97
CA LEU A 81 0.45 -14.31 -2.25
C LEU A 81 1.12 -15.27 -1.26
N TYR A 82 0.62 -15.31 -0.03
CA TYR A 82 1.22 -16.11 1.04
C TYR A 82 0.20 -16.94 1.84
N PRO A 83 -0.63 -17.77 1.16
CA PRO A 83 -1.73 -18.51 1.79
C PRO A 83 -1.26 -19.42 2.94
N ARG A 84 0.00 -19.89 2.88
CA ARG A 84 0.60 -20.71 3.94
C ARG A 84 0.59 -20.05 5.32
N PHE A 85 0.67 -18.72 5.41
CA PHE A 85 0.66 -18.01 6.70
C PHE A 85 -0.75 -17.86 7.28
N PHE A 86 -1.78 -18.13 6.47
CA PHE A 86 -3.19 -18.08 6.88
C PHE A 86 -3.78 -19.48 7.07
N SER A 87 -3.03 -20.54 6.74
CA SER A 87 -3.44 -21.92 6.95
C SER A 87 -3.56 -22.23 8.43
N GLY A 88 -4.70 -22.79 8.86
CA GLY A 88 -4.93 -23.13 10.27
C GLY A 88 -5.27 -21.95 11.18
N VAL A 89 -5.39 -20.73 10.64
CA VAL A 89 -5.82 -19.54 11.39
C VAL A 89 -7.36 -19.52 11.45
N GLY A 90 -7.93 -19.76 12.63
CA GLY A 90 -9.38 -19.85 12.83
C GLY A 90 -10.06 -18.54 13.25
N SER A 91 -9.28 -17.58 13.76
CA SER A 91 -9.79 -16.30 14.27
C SER A 91 -8.78 -15.17 14.08
N ALA A 92 -9.25 -13.93 14.20
CA ALA A 92 -8.37 -12.77 14.21
C ALA A 92 -7.37 -12.79 15.38
N PHE A 93 -7.74 -13.37 16.53
CA PHE A 93 -6.83 -13.52 17.67
C PHE A 93 -5.71 -14.52 17.36
N ASP A 94 -6.01 -15.65 16.72
CA ASP A 94 -4.99 -16.63 16.32
C ASP A 94 -3.97 -16.02 15.35
N PHE A 95 -4.45 -15.21 14.40
CA PHE A 95 -3.58 -14.49 13.48
C PHE A 95 -2.65 -13.51 14.22
N LEU A 96 -3.22 -12.68 15.10
CA LEU A 96 -2.47 -11.65 15.83
C LEU A 96 -1.45 -12.24 16.81
N MET A 97 -1.70 -13.44 17.35
CA MET A 97 -0.73 -14.17 18.19
C MET A 97 0.50 -14.67 17.41
N GLY A 98 0.40 -14.75 16.08
CA GLY A 98 1.49 -15.20 15.19
C GLY A 98 2.37 -14.09 14.60
N ILE A 99 2.12 -12.82 14.96
CA ILE A 99 2.86 -11.62 14.51
C ILE A 99 3.78 -11.15 15.63
#